data_AF-A0A6N8Z1K1-F1
#
_entry.id   AF-A0A6N8Z1K1-F1
#
_cell.length_a   1.000
_cell.length_b   1.000
_cell.length_c   1.000
_cell.angle_alpha   90.00
_cell.angle_beta   90.00
_cell.angle_gamma   90.00
#
_symmetry.space_group_name_H-M   'P 1'
#
loop_
_entity.id
_entity.type
_entity.pdbx_description
1 polymer ?
#
loop_
_entity_poly.entity_id
_entity_poly.type
_entity_poly.pdbx_seq_one_letter_code
_entity_poly.pdbx_strand_id
1 'polypeptide(L)' 'MIISAILRERNRRKDLEELRKAVKGGREEGRLEGRQEVQALWETWNRRRLEAERHGERFNETPPDVAGGNGLNGEKEN' A
#
# COMPACT_ATOMS: atom_id res chain seq x y z
N MET A 1 32.42 31.89 -20.11
CA MET A 1 31.00 31.55 -19.84
C MET A 1 30.89 30.63 -18.63
N ILE A 2 31.02 31.16 -17.41
CA ILE A 2 30.97 30.38 -16.15
C ILE A 2 29.57 30.47 -15.51
N ILE A 3 28.92 31.63 -15.64
CA ILE A 3 27.59 31.91 -15.08
C ILE A 3 26.52 30.94 -15.60
N SER A 4 26.58 30.56 -16.89
CA SER A 4 25.64 29.61 -17.50
C SER A 4 25.75 28.19 -16.92
N ALA A 5 26.96 27.76 -16.55
CA ALA A 5 27.18 26.46 -15.93
C ALA A 5 26.66 26.43 -14.48
N ILE A 6 26.87 27.52 -13.72
CA ILE A 6 26.37 27.68 -12.36
C ILE A 6 24.83 27.67 -12.33
N LEU A 7 24.19 28.37 -13.26
CA LEU A 7 22.73 28.39 -13.38
C LEU A 7 22.14 27.02 -13.72
N ARG A 8 22.79 26.27 -14.62
CA ARG A 8 22.38 24.91 -14.98
C ARG A 8 22.48 23.95 -13.79
N GLU A 9 23.57 24.03 -13.03
CA GLU A 9 23.77 23.21 -11.83
C GLU A 9 22.75 23.56 -10.74
N ARG A 10 22.42 24.84 -10.56
CA ARG A 10 21.39 25.28 -9.60
C ARG A 10 20.00 24.74 -9.96
N ASN A 11 19.64 24.78 -11.25
CA ASN A 11 18.36 24.24 -11.71
C ASN A 11 18.30 22.72 -11.55
N ARG A 12 19.38 22.01 -11.90
CA ARG A 12 19.48 20.55 -11.72
C ARG A 12 19.28 20.13 -10.26
N ARG A 13 19.82 20.88 -9.31
CA ARG A 13 19.63 20.62 -7.87
C ARG A 13 18.19 20.83 -7.41
N LYS A 14 17.51 21.85 -7.94
CA LYS A 14 16.10 22.08 -7.66
C LYS A 14 15.23 20.95 -8.20
N ASP A 15 15.46 20.53 -9.44
CA ASP A 15 14.69 19.44 -10.06
C ASP A 15 14.88 18.12 -9.29
N LEU A 16 16.09 17.84 -8.81
CA LEU A 16 16.37 16.66 -7.98
C LEU A 16 15.66 16.72 -6.62
N GLU A 17 15.52 17.90 -6.02
CA GLU A 17 14.80 18.05 -4.75
C GLU A 17 13.30 17.84 -4.95
N GLU A 18 12.72 18.39 -6.01
CA GLU A 18 11.31 18.22 -6.34
C GLU A 18 10.99 16.77 -6.69
N LEU A 19 11.86 16.08 -7.45
CA LEU A 19 11.73 14.64 -7.72
C LEU A 19 11.77 13.80 -6.43
N ARG A 20 12.64 14.14 -5.48
CA ARG A 20 12.69 13.44 -4.18
C ARG A 20 11.42 13.63 -3.37
N LYS A 21 10.85 14.84 -3.36
CA LYS A 21 9.56 15.12 -2.72
C LYS A 21 8.44 14.33 -3.38
N ALA A 22 8.37 14.32 -4.72
CA ALA A 22 7.35 13.59 -5.46
C ALA A 22 7.42 12.07 -5.20
N VAL A 23 8.63 11.48 -5.21
CA VAL A 23 8.82 10.05 -4.91
C VAL A 23 8.44 9.72 -3.47
N LYS A 24 8.77 10.60 -2.51
CA LYS A 24 8.37 10.40 -1.11
C LYS A 24 6.84 10.48 -0.95
N GLY A 25 6.21 11.47 -1.56
CA GLY A 25 4.75 11.66 -1.52
C GLY A 25 4.00 10.46 -2.10
N GLY A 26 4.39 10.00 -3.30
CA GLY A 26 3.75 8.83 -3.93
C GLY A 26 3.92 7.53 -3.13
N ARG A 27 5.04 7.37 -2.39
CA ARG A 27 5.24 6.23 -1.50
C ARG A 27 4.36 6.30 -0.24
N GLU A 28 4.11 7.49 0.28
CA GLU A 28 3.21 7.69 1.42
C GLU A 28 1.74 7.48 1.00
N GLU A 29 1.35 7.98 -0.17
CA GLU A 29 0.02 7.80 -0.75
C GLU A 29 -0.30 6.33 -1.00
N GLY A 30 0.57 5.58 -1.70
CA GLY A 30 0.36 4.14 -1.91
C GLY A 30 0.34 3.31 -0.61
N ARG A 31 1.03 3.76 0.44
CA ARG A 31 0.98 3.11 1.77
C ARG A 31 -0.35 3.39 2.48
N LEU A 32 -0.95 4.56 2.28
CA LEU A 32 -2.26 4.89 2.84
C LEU A 32 -3.38 4.14 2.12
N GLU A 33 -3.31 4.04 0.79
CA GLU A 33 -4.25 3.25 -0.01
C GLU A 33 -4.22 1.77 0.39
N GLY A 34 -3.04 1.15 0.42
CA GLY A 34 -2.92 -0.25 0.82
C GLY A 34 -3.39 -0.52 2.25
N ARG A 35 -3.27 0.45 3.17
CA ARG A 35 -3.85 0.34 4.52
C ARG A 35 -5.37 0.38 4.51
N GLN A 36 -5.98 1.23 3.68
CA GLN A 36 -7.43 1.32 3.55
C GLN A 36 -8.01 0.05 2.93
N GLU A 37 -7.36 -0.52 1.91
CA GLU A 37 -7.78 -1.78 1.28
C GLU A 37 -7.72 -2.94 2.28
N VAL A 38 -6.62 -3.06 3.02
CA VAL A 38 -6.46 -4.05 4.10
C VAL A 38 -7.54 -3.89 5.17
N GLN A 39 -7.82 -2.64 5.58
CA GLN A 39 -8.85 -2.36 6.57
C GLN A 39 -10.24 -2.78 6.07
N ALA A 40 -10.59 -2.45 4.82
CA ALA A 40 -11.88 -2.80 4.23
C ALA A 40 -12.10 -4.33 4.16
N LEU A 41 -11.04 -5.09 3.87
CA LEU A 41 -11.08 -6.56 3.88
C LEU A 41 -11.35 -7.10 5.28
N TRP A 42 -10.67 -6.58 6.30
CA TRP A 42 -10.90 -6.96 7.70
C TRP A 42 -12.28 -6.56 8.21
N GLU A 43 -12.78 -5.39 7.85
CA GLU A 43 -14.14 -4.96 8.21
C GLU A 43 -15.21 -5.88 7.63
N THR A 44 -15.02 -6.31 6.37
CA THR A 44 -15.94 -7.24 5.71
C THR A 44 -15.93 -8.61 6.38
N TRP A 45 -14.74 -9.16 6.65
CA TRP A 45 -14.60 -10.43 7.34
C TRP A 45 -15.21 -10.41 8.74
N ASN A 46 -14.93 -9.35 9.53
CA ASN A 46 -15.49 -9.18 10.86
C ASN A 46 -17.02 -9.09 10.84
N ARG A 47 -17.60 -8.41 9.84
CA ARG A 47 -19.06 -8.34 9.69
C ARG A 47 -19.68 -9.72 9.50
N ARG A 48 -19.10 -10.55 8.63
CA ARG A 48 -19.56 -11.93 8.41
C ARG A 48 -19.40 -12.80 9.66
N ARG A 49 -18.27 -12.66 10.36
CA ARG A 49 -18.00 -13.34 11.62
C ARG A 49 -19.04 -13.01 12.69
N LEU A 50 -19.33 -11.71 12.88
CA LEU A 50 -20.32 -11.25 13.83
C LEU A 50 -21.75 -11.66 13.45
N GLU A 51 -22.06 -11.73 12.16
CA GLU A 51 -23.35 -12.23 11.69
C GLU A 51 -23.51 -13.72 12.02
N ALA A 52 -22.52 -14.56 11.70
CA ALA A 52 -22.53 -15.97 12.07
C ALA A 52 -22.65 -16.17 13.59
N GLU A 53 -21.93 -15.39 14.40
CA GLU A 53 -22.07 -15.40 15.86
C GLU A 53 -23.49 -15.02 16.32
N ARG A 54 -24.11 -14.02 15.70
CA ARG A 54 -25.48 -13.58 16.02
C ARG A 54 -26.51 -14.67 15.69
N HIS A 55 -26.27 -15.45 14.64
CA HIS A 55 -27.14 -16.55 14.23
C HIS A 55 -26.81 -17.88 14.94
N GLY A 56 -25.79 -17.91 15.81
CA GLY A 56 -25.34 -19.12 16.51
C GLY A 56 -24.65 -20.13 15.58
N GLU A 57 -24.18 -19.68 14.42
CA GLU A 57 -23.56 -20.50 13.39
C GLU A 57 -22.04 -20.61 13.61
N ARG A 58 -21.46 -21.73 13.18
CA ARG A 58 -20.01 -21.88 13.18
C ARG A 58 -19.40 -21.07 12.04
N PHE A 59 -18.57 -20.10 12.39
CA PHE A 59 -17.82 -19.30 11.42
C PHE A 59 -16.45 -19.93 11.14
N ASN A 60 -16.24 -20.44 9.92
CA ASN A 60 -15.01 -21.15 9.51
C ASN A 60 -14.25 -20.42 8.38
N GLU A 61 -14.58 -19.15 8.10
CA GLU A 61 -13.91 -18.38 7.04
C GLU A 61 -12.50 -17.97 7.50
N THR A 62 -11.50 -18.22 6.66
CA THR A 62 -10.12 -17.82 6.93
C THR A 62 -10.00 -16.29 6.93
N PRO A 63 -9.32 -15.68 7.92
CA PRO A 63 -9.10 -14.24 7.94
C PRO A 63 -8.32 -13.78 6.70
N PRO A 64 -8.48 -12.51 6.27
CA PRO A 64 -7.75 -11.97 5.14
C PRO A 64 -6.23 -12.09 5.36
N ASP A 65 -5.52 -12.70 4.42
CA ASP A 65 -4.05 -12.74 4.44
C ASP A 65 -3.51 -11.38 3.99
N VAL A 66 -3.26 -10.51 4.97
CA VAL A 66 -2.76 -9.16 4.77
C VAL A 66 -1.27 -9.08 5.07
N ALA A 67 -0.53 -10.09 4.63
CA ALA A 67 0.91 -10.00 4.59
C ALA A 67 1.33 -9.16 3.38
N GLY A 68 1.94 -7.99 3.65
CA GLY A 68 2.91 -7.38 2.74
C GLY A 68 4.19 -8.23 2.63
N GLY A 69 4.04 -9.53 2.44
CA GLY A 69 5.08 -10.54 2.48
C GLY A 69 4.75 -11.66 1.51
N ASN A 70 5.25 -11.53 0.28
CA ASN A 70 5.51 -12.64 -0.63
C ASN A 70 4.30 -13.53 -1.00
N GLY A 71 3.41 -12.99 -1.84
CA GLY A 71 2.45 -13.77 -2.63
C GLY A 71 3.10 -14.62 -3.74
N LEU A 72 4.15 -15.36 -3.41
CA LEU A 72 4.71 -16.44 -4.23
C LEU A 72 4.52 -17.76 -3.50
N ASN A 73 3.28 -18.19 -3.27
CA ASN A 73 2.94 -19.58 -2.93
C ASN A 73 1.45 -19.85 -3.20
N GLY A 74 0.97 -19.42 -4.38
CA GLY A 74 -0.36 -19.70 -4.88
C GLY A 74 -0.41 -20.74 -6.01
N GLU A 75 0.72 -21.29 -6.45
CA GLU A 75 0.75 -22.39 -7.42
C GLU A 75 0.76 -23.73 -6.69
N LYS A 76 -0.42 -24.14 -6.23
CA LYS A 76 -0.75 -25.57 -6.09
C LYS A 76 -2.13 -25.80 -6.68
N GLU A 77 -2.20 -25.75 -8.00
CA GLU A 77 -3.24 -26.47 -8.75
C GLU A 77 -2.58 -27.38 -9.79
N ASN A 78 -2.65 -28.67 -9.45
CA ASN A 78 -2.72 -29.87 -10.29
C ASN A 78 -1.57 -30.21 -11.25
#